data_AF-A0A6J3BL12-F1
#
_entry.id   AF-A0A6J3BL12-F1
#
_cell.length_a   1.000
_cell.length_b   1.000
_cell.length_c   1.000
_cell.angle_alpha   90.00
_cell.angle_beta   90.00
_cell.angle_gamma   90.00
#
_symmetry.space_group_name_H-M   'P 1'
#
loop_
_entity.id
_entity.type
_entity.pdbx_description
1 polymer ?
#
loop_
_entity_poly.entity_id
_entity_poly.type
_entity_poly.pdbx_seq_one_letter_code
_entity_poly.pdbx_strand_id
1 'polypeptide(L)'
;MGDEEKRHRAITARRQHLKSVMLQIAATELEKEESRREAEKQNYLSEHCPPLSIPGPMAEVQELCKQLHSKIDAAEEEKYDMEVKVQKSTKELEDMNQKLFDLRGKFKRPPLRRVRMSADAMLKALLGSKHKVCMDLRANLKQVKKEDTEKVGAPPHRSGSGLPAGVGGQTLQAWTWVAGPRQMFTSAMFVVTVTMKVPS
;
A
#
# COMPACT_ATOMS: atom_id res chain seq x y z
N MET A 1 43.26 10.40 7.88
CA MET A 1 42.19 11.00 7.05
C MET A 1 41.15 9.98 6.56
N GLY A 2 41.50 8.74 6.22
CA GLY A 2 40.52 7.76 5.66
C GLY A 2 39.43 7.26 6.62
N ASP A 3 39.68 7.23 7.94
CA ASP A 3 38.71 6.66 8.89
C ASP A 3 37.61 7.63 9.31
N GLU A 4 37.87 8.94 9.31
CA GLU A 4 36.85 9.98 9.54
C GLU A 4 35.82 10.01 8.42
N GLU A 5 36.25 9.87 7.17
CA GLU A 5 35.35 9.78 6.03
C GLU A 5 34.49 8.51 6.05
N LYS A 6 35.07 7.36 6.42
CA LYS A 6 34.31 6.10 6.58
C LYS A 6 33.22 6.25 7.64
N ARG A 7 33.53 6.90 8.76
CA ARG A 7 32.56 7.22 9.83
C ARG A 7 31.46 8.16 9.33
N HIS A 8 31.80 9.20 8.57
CA HIS A 8 30.82 10.13 7.99
C HIS A 8 29.86 9.43 7.00
N ARG A 9 30.39 8.51 6.16
CA ARG A 9 29.58 7.67 5.27
C ARG A 9 28.60 6.78 6.06
N ALA A 10 29.05 6.14 7.13
CA ALA A 10 28.19 5.31 7.98
C ALA A 10 27.07 6.12 8.66
N ILE A 11 27.38 7.33 9.16
CA ILE A 11 26.38 8.23 9.76
C ILE A 11 25.32 8.65 8.73
N THR A 12 25.75 8.99 7.51
CA THR A 12 24.84 9.38 6.44
C THR A 12 23.94 8.22 6.01
N ALA A 13 24.50 7.01 5.86
CA ALA A 13 23.74 5.81 5.54
C ALA A 13 22.68 5.50 6.61
N ARG A 14 23.05 5.58 7.90
CA ARG A 14 22.11 5.42 9.01
C ARG A 14 21.00 6.46 8.98
N ARG A 15 21.32 7.73 8.70
CA ARG A 15 20.31 8.80 8.57
C ARG A 15 19.33 8.52 7.43
N GLN A 16 19.80 8.03 6.29
CA GLN A 16 18.90 7.68 5.17
C GLN A 16 18.03 6.47 5.50
N HIS A 17 18.58 5.45 6.16
CA HIS A 17 17.81 4.31 6.63
C HIS A 17 16.70 4.75 7.59
N LEU A 18 17.00 5.60 8.57
CA LEU A 18 15.99 6.14 9.49
C LEU A 18 14.91 6.94 8.77
N LYS A 19 15.27 7.78 7.79
CA LYS A 19 14.27 8.48 6.95
C LYS A 19 13.37 7.51 6.20
N SER A 20 13.94 6.43 5.64
CA SER A 20 13.16 5.40 4.95
C SER A 20 12.18 4.72 5.90
N VAL A 21 12.62 4.37 7.11
CA VAL A 21 11.75 3.76 8.13
C VAL A 21 10.65 4.74 8.55
N MET A 22 10.98 6.01 8.77
CA MET A 22 9.99 7.04 9.10
C MET A 22 8.93 7.19 8.01
N LEU A 23 9.33 7.22 6.74
CA LEU A 23 8.40 7.30 5.61
C LEU A 23 7.54 6.03 5.48
N GLN A 24 8.12 4.85 5.72
CA GLN A 24 7.38 3.59 5.71
C GLN A 24 6.31 3.57 6.80
N ILE A 25 6.65 3.99 8.03
CA ILE A 25 5.68 4.10 9.13
C ILE A 25 4.62 5.15 8.78
N ALA A 26 5.01 6.33 8.29
CA ALA A 26 4.06 7.37 7.90
C ALA A 26 3.06 6.89 6.83
N ALA A 27 3.53 6.13 5.83
CA ALA A 27 2.65 5.54 4.82
C ALA A 27 1.63 4.58 5.46
N THR A 28 2.08 3.69 6.34
CA THR A 28 1.16 2.75 7.02
C THR A 28 0.16 3.45 7.94
N GLU A 29 0.55 4.55 8.59
CA GLU A 29 -0.36 5.31 9.45
C GLU A 29 -1.38 6.10 8.64
N LEU A 30 -1.01 6.62 7.46
CA LEU A 30 -1.96 7.26 6.53
C LEU A 30 -3.02 6.27 6.03
N GLU A 31 -2.63 5.05 5.66
CA GLU A 31 -3.58 4.00 5.25
C GLU A 31 -4.53 3.62 6.38
N LYS A 32 -4.01 3.49 7.62
CA LYS A 32 -4.84 3.23 8.81
C LYS A 32 -5.81 4.39 9.06
N GLU A 33 -5.35 5.63 8.98
CA GLU A 33 -6.21 6.80 9.17
C GLU A 33 -7.33 6.85 8.12
N GLU A 34 -7.02 6.58 6.84
CA GLU A 34 -8.01 6.54 5.77
C GLU A 34 -9.06 5.45 6.03
N SER A 35 -8.63 4.25 6.43
CA SER A 35 -9.56 3.17 6.78
C SER A 35 -10.44 3.51 7.98
N ARG A 36 -9.89 4.19 9.00
CA ARG A 36 -10.63 4.64 10.17
C ARG A 36 -11.64 5.73 9.78
N ARG A 37 -11.24 6.69 8.94
CA ARG A 37 -12.11 7.76 8.45
C ARG A 37 -13.28 7.22 7.64
N GLU A 38 -13.05 6.21 6.79
CA GLU A 38 -14.15 5.57 6.05
C GLU A 38 -15.07 4.77 7.00
N ALA A 39 -14.53 4.06 7.98
CA ALA A 39 -15.34 3.36 8.98
C ALA A 39 -16.19 4.33 9.83
N GLU A 40 -15.61 5.43 10.31
CA GLU A 40 -16.33 6.49 11.04
C GLU A 40 -17.43 7.12 10.17
N LYS A 41 -17.15 7.36 8.89
CA LYS A 41 -18.15 7.85 7.93
C LYS A 41 -19.30 6.87 7.74
N GLN A 42 -19.02 5.57 7.61
CA GLN A 42 -20.08 4.55 7.50
C GLN A 42 -20.91 4.45 8.79
N ASN A 43 -20.27 4.52 9.96
CA ASN A 43 -20.96 4.54 11.25
C ASN A 43 -21.88 5.76 11.36
N TYR A 44 -21.36 6.95 11.05
CA TYR A 44 -22.15 8.19 11.03
C TYR A 44 -23.35 8.08 10.08
N LEU A 45 -23.14 7.60 8.86
CA LEU A 45 -24.23 7.40 7.90
C LEU A 45 -25.26 6.38 8.38
N SER A 46 -24.84 5.32 9.06
CA SER A 46 -25.77 4.30 9.58
C SER A 46 -26.69 4.84 10.68
N GLU A 47 -26.22 5.79 11.49
CA GLU A 47 -27.01 6.45 12.54
C GLU A 47 -27.92 7.55 11.97
N HIS A 48 -27.41 8.37 11.06
CA HIS A 48 -28.13 9.53 10.51
C HIS A 48 -29.02 9.18 9.32
N CYS A 49 -28.71 8.11 8.58
CA CYS A 49 -29.44 7.65 7.41
C CYS A 49 -29.47 6.11 7.39
N PRO A 50 -30.25 5.49 8.29
CA PRO A 50 -30.40 4.04 8.32
C PRO A 50 -31.06 3.54 7.02
N PRO A 51 -30.85 2.26 6.66
CA PRO A 51 -31.50 1.66 5.50
C PRO A 51 -33.01 1.87 5.52
N LEU A 52 -33.55 2.39 4.42
CA LEU A 52 -34.96 2.76 4.33
C LEU A 52 -35.85 1.51 4.40
N SER A 53 -36.74 1.46 5.38
CA SER A 53 -37.81 0.47 5.46
C SER A 53 -39.11 1.10 4.96
N ILE A 54 -39.69 0.54 3.90
CA ILE A 54 -40.94 1.05 3.33
C ILE A 54 -42.11 0.46 4.13
N PRO A 55 -42.96 1.28 4.77
CA PRO A 55 -44.14 0.80 5.47
C PRO A 55 -45.16 0.22 4.48
N GLY A 56 -45.97 -0.74 4.94
CA GLY A 56 -46.94 -1.44 4.09
C GLY A 56 -48.17 -0.59 3.70
N PRO A 57 -48.81 0.13 4.64
CA PRO A 57 -50.01 0.92 4.34
C PRO A 57 -49.71 2.18 3.52
N MET A 58 -50.56 2.50 2.54
CA MET A 58 -50.41 3.68 1.67
C MET A 58 -50.34 5.01 2.44
N ALA A 59 -51.09 5.14 3.54
CA ALA A 59 -51.09 6.36 4.36
C ALA A 59 -49.72 6.60 5.03
N GLU A 60 -49.09 5.54 5.55
CA GLU A 60 -47.76 5.61 6.18
C GLU A 60 -46.68 5.92 5.15
N VAL A 61 -46.80 5.40 3.92
CA VAL A 61 -45.89 5.72 2.82
C VAL A 61 -45.96 7.20 2.43
N GLN A 62 -47.18 7.77 2.35
CA GLN A 62 -47.34 9.20 2.05
C GLN A 62 -46.75 10.10 3.13
N GLU A 63 -46.90 9.73 4.40
CA GLU A 63 -46.34 10.45 5.53
C GLU A 63 -44.80 10.38 5.54
N LEU A 64 -44.24 9.19 5.29
CA LEU A 64 -42.79 8.99 5.15
C LEU A 64 -42.21 9.85 4.01
N CYS A 65 -42.88 9.93 2.86
CA CYS A 65 -42.45 10.78 1.75
C CYS A 65 -42.38 12.26 2.13
N LYS A 66 -43.38 12.77 2.88
CA LYS A 66 -43.37 14.16 3.37
C LYS A 66 -42.25 14.41 4.36
N GLN A 67 -42.02 13.48 5.28
CA GLN A 67 -40.93 13.56 6.27
C GLN A 67 -39.56 13.54 5.61
N LEU A 68 -39.35 12.68 4.60
CA LEU A 68 -38.09 12.63 3.85
C LEU A 68 -37.86 13.92 3.07
N HIS A 69 -38.89 14.48 2.45
CA HIS A 69 -38.76 15.74 1.72
C HIS A 69 -38.33 16.90 2.64
N SER A 70 -38.98 17.04 3.80
CA SER A 70 -38.58 18.05 4.79
C SER A 70 -37.16 17.84 5.32
N LYS A 71 -36.72 16.59 5.50
CA LYS A 71 -35.34 16.28 5.90
C LYS A 71 -34.32 16.61 4.82
N ILE A 72 -34.67 16.42 3.54
CA ILE A 72 -33.80 16.77 2.41
C ILE A 72 -33.59 18.28 2.41
N ASP A 73 -34.65 19.08 2.53
CA ASP A 73 -34.54 20.54 2.52
C ASP A 73 -33.60 21.04 3.64
N ALA A 74 -33.77 20.53 4.87
CA ALA A 74 -32.90 20.87 5.98
C ALA A 74 -31.43 20.42 5.77
N ALA A 75 -31.22 19.20 5.26
CA ALA A 75 -29.89 18.68 4.99
C ALA A 75 -29.17 19.46 3.86
N GLU A 76 -29.91 19.93 2.86
CA GLU A 76 -29.37 20.77 1.80
C GLU A 76 -28.94 22.15 2.30
N GLU A 77 -29.71 22.75 3.20
CA GLU A 77 -29.34 24.01 3.88
C GLU A 77 -28.05 23.84 4.68
N GLU A 78 -27.97 22.81 5.53
CA GLU A 78 -26.76 22.50 6.31
C GLU A 78 -25.55 22.23 5.41
N LYS A 79 -25.75 21.48 4.32
CA LYS A 79 -24.71 21.22 3.32
C LYS A 79 -24.21 22.52 2.69
N TYR A 80 -25.11 23.43 2.32
CA TYR A 80 -24.74 24.72 1.75
C TYR A 80 -23.87 25.54 2.70
N ASP A 81 -24.28 25.63 3.97
CA ASP A 81 -23.51 26.31 5.01
C ASP A 81 -22.12 25.71 5.21
N MET A 82 -22.02 24.38 5.23
CA MET A 82 -20.74 23.68 5.31
C MET A 82 -19.86 23.95 4.09
N GLU A 83 -20.43 23.90 2.88
CA GLU A 83 -19.71 24.16 1.64
C GLU A 83 -19.15 25.59 1.61
N VAL A 84 -19.95 26.58 2.00
CA VAL A 84 -19.50 27.97 2.11
C VAL A 84 -18.35 28.13 3.12
N LYS A 85 -18.41 27.43 4.27
CA LYS A 85 -17.31 27.44 5.25
C LYS A 85 -16.03 26.83 4.67
N VAL A 86 -16.13 25.68 3.99
CA VAL A 86 -14.99 25.02 3.33
C VAL A 86 -14.40 25.91 2.24
N GLN A 87 -15.24 26.57 1.43
CA GLN A 87 -14.78 27.50 0.40
C GLN A 87 -14.03 28.70 0.99
N LYS A 88 -14.53 29.29 2.08
CA LYS A 88 -13.83 30.38 2.78
C LYS A 88 -12.46 29.94 3.29
N SER A 89 -12.39 28.80 3.99
CA SER A 89 -11.12 28.27 4.49
C SER A 89 -10.16 27.91 3.36
N THR A 90 -10.66 27.37 2.24
CA THR A 90 -9.83 27.04 1.07
C THR A 90 -9.23 28.30 0.45
N LYS A 91 -10.04 29.36 0.31
CA LYS A 91 -9.58 30.65 -0.20
C LYS A 91 -8.53 31.30 0.69
N GLU A 92 -8.73 31.25 2.01
CA GLU A 92 -7.74 31.73 2.97
C GLU A 92 -6.41 30.95 2.86
N LEU A 93 -6.47 29.63 2.69
CA LEU A 93 -5.28 28.80 2.46
C LEU A 93 -4.58 29.15 1.14
N GLU A 94 -5.31 29.42 0.07
CA GLU A 94 -4.76 29.86 -1.22
C GLU A 94 -4.04 31.21 -1.08
N ASP A 95 -4.68 32.18 -0.43
CA ASP A 95 -4.09 33.49 -0.17
C ASP A 95 -2.82 33.39 0.69
N MET A 96 -2.83 32.54 1.72
CA MET A 96 -1.65 32.31 2.57
C MET A 96 -0.53 31.58 1.82
N ASN A 97 -0.88 30.58 1.00
CA ASN A 97 0.10 29.90 0.16
C ASN A 97 0.75 30.85 -0.84
N GLN A 98 -0.02 31.75 -1.44
CA GLN A 98 0.51 32.78 -2.34
C GLN A 98 1.50 33.71 -1.63
N LYS A 99 1.15 34.22 -0.44
CA LYS A 99 2.07 35.02 0.37
C LYS A 99 3.35 34.26 0.73
N LEU A 100 3.24 32.97 1.06
CA LEU A 100 4.39 32.12 1.35
C LEU A 100 5.30 31.95 0.11
N PHE A 101 4.73 31.83 -1.08
CA PHE A 101 5.51 31.78 -2.33
C PHE A 101 6.25 33.09 -2.60
N ASP A 102 5.62 34.23 -2.35
CA ASP A 102 6.24 35.53 -2.56
C ASP A 102 7.40 35.78 -1.57
N LEU A 103 7.28 35.29 -0.32
CA LEU A 103 8.30 35.42 0.72
C LEU A 103 9.47 34.44 0.58
N ARG A 104 9.24 33.19 0.15
CA ARG A 104 10.32 32.18 -0.02
C ARG A 104 11.26 32.48 -1.19
N GLY A 105 10.99 33.54 -1.96
CA GLY A 105 11.72 33.88 -3.16
C GLY A 105 11.29 33.00 -4.34
N LYS A 106 11.34 33.57 -5.54
CA LYS A 106 10.79 33.05 -6.80
C LYS A 106 11.51 31.80 -7.35
N PHE A 107 11.91 30.83 -6.52
CA PHE A 107 12.22 29.47 -6.98
C PHE A 107 10.89 28.82 -7.41
N LYS A 108 10.40 29.27 -8.56
CA LYS A 108 9.13 28.83 -9.12
C LYS A 108 9.22 27.32 -9.28
N ARG A 109 8.38 26.58 -8.55
CA ARG A 109 7.85 25.33 -9.11
C ARG A 109 7.34 25.74 -10.50
N PRO A 110 7.91 25.24 -11.61
CA PRO A 110 7.62 25.78 -12.93
C PRO A 110 6.10 25.89 -13.12
N PRO A 111 5.56 27.06 -13.49
CA PRO A 111 4.13 27.31 -13.51
C PRO A 111 3.46 26.22 -14.34
N LEU A 112 2.61 25.42 -13.68
CA LEU A 112 1.83 24.29 -14.19
C LEU A 112 2.31 23.80 -15.57
N ARG A 113 3.45 23.10 -15.63
CA ARG A 113 3.78 22.36 -16.87
C ARG A 113 2.60 21.44 -17.11
N ARG A 114 1.94 21.53 -18.27
CA ARG A 114 0.95 20.54 -18.71
C ARG A 114 1.65 19.18 -18.65
N VAL A 115 1.36 18.42 -17.59
CA VAL A 115 1.83 17.06 -17.47
C VAL A 115 1.00 16.27 -18.45
N ARG A 116 1.55 16.08 -19.65
CA ARG A 116 1.01 15.10 -20.59
C ARG A 116 0.99 13.76 -19.89
N MET A 117 -0.04 12.95 -20.15
CA MET A 117 -0.17 11.59 -19.62
C MET A 117 1.19 10.90 -19.65
N SER A 118 1.64 10.38 -18.51
CA SER A 118 2.93 9.68 -18.45
C SER A 118 2.90 8.49 -19.42
N ALA A 119 4.05 8.13 -19.96
CA ALA A 119 4.15 6.98 -20.85
C ALA A 119 3.53 5.73 -20.22
N ASP A 120 3.76 5.51 -18.93
CA ASP A 120 3.21 4.38 -18.17
C ASP A 120 1.69 4.45 -18.02
N ALA A 121 1.11 5.64 -17.79
CA ALA A 121 -0.33 5.80 -17.74
C ALA A 121 -0.98 5.53 -19.11
N MET A 122 -0.37 6.03 -20.17
CA MET A 122 -0.84 5.82 -21.54
C MET A 122 -0.70 4.36 -21.97
N LEU A 123 0.44 3.71 -21.69
CA LEU A 123 0.69 2.31 -22.05
C LEU A 123 -0.17 1.35 -21.22
N LYS A 124 -0.40 1.64 -19.94
CA LYS A 124 -1.36 0.88 -19.12
C LYS A 124 -2.79 1.03 -19.61
N ALA A 125 -3.19 2.23 -20.08
CA ALA A 125 -4.51 2.46 -20.64
C ALA A 125 -4.69 1.77 -22.02
N LEU A 126 -3.67 1.78 -22.87
CA LEU A 126 -3.74 1.20 -24.22
C LEU A 126 -3.53 -0.33 -24.25
N LEU A 127 -2.69 -0.87 -23.37
CA LEU A 127 -2.24 -2.27 -23.41
C LEU A 127 -2.72 -3.08 -22.20
N GLY A 128 -3.38 -2.45 -21.22
CA GLY A 128 -3.98 -3.10 -20.06
C GLY A 128 -3.00 -4.01 -19.31
N SER A 129 -3.38 -5.28 -19.15
CA SER A 129 -2.61 -6.30 -18.43
C SER A 129 -1.28 -6.71 -19.10
N LYS A 130 -1.05 -6.31 -20.36
CA LYS A 130 0.14 -6.68 -21.13
C LYS A 130 1.35 -5.79 -20.81
N HIS A 131 1.14 -4.57 -20.31
CA HIS A 131 2.21 -3.68 -19.91
C HIS A 131 2.51 -3.80 -18.41
N LYS A 132 3.51 -4.63 -18.07
CA LYS A 132 3.98 -4.86 -16.69
C LYS A 132 5.30 -4.14 -16.36
N VAL A 133 5.81 -3.31 -17.28
CA VAL A 133 7.11 -2.67 -17.13
C VAL A 133 6.92 -1.29 -16.52
N CYS A 134 7.36 -1.12 -15.27
CA CYS A 134 7.47 0.22 -14.69
C CYS A 134 8.66 0.93 -15.35
N MET A 135 8.46 2.10 -15.97
CA MET A 135 9.56 2.90 -16.54
C MET A 135 10.36 3.63 -15.46
N ASP A 136 10.42 3.08 -14.24
CA ASP A 136 11.36 3.52 -13.22
C ASP A 136 12.78 3.23 -13.69
N LEU A 137 13.71 4.15 -13.39
CA LEU A 137 15.13 4.02 -13.71
C LEU A 137 15.74 2.66 -13.28
N ARG A 138 15.11 2.02 -12.29
CA ARG A 138 15.49 0.73 -11.72
C ARG A 138 15.20 -0.47 -12.62
N ALA A 139 14.19 -0.40 -13.51
CA ALA A 139 13.78 -1.53 -14.34
C ALA A 139 14.68 -1.77 -15.57
N ASN A 140 15.44 -0.76 -16.00
CA ASN A 140 16.30 -0.84 -17.19
C ASN A 140 17.75 -1.26 -16.90
N LEU A 141 18.15 -1.33 -15.63
CA LEU A 141 19.51 -1.71 -15.25
C LEU A 141 19.69 -3.24 -15.29
N LYS A 142 20.73 -3.70 -16.00
CA LYS A 142 21.06 -5.13 -16.14
C LYS A 142 21.47 -5.70 -14.77
N GLN A 143 20.73 -6.69 -14.26
CA GLN A 143 21.16 -7.45 -13.08
C GLN A 143 22.41 -8.26 -13.42
N VAL A 144 23.58 -7.76 -13.03
CA VAL A 144 24.78 -8.59 -13.00
C VAL A 144 24.66 -9.49 -11.79
N LYS A 145 24.46 -10.79 -12.01
CA LYS A 145 24.61 -11.81 -10.97
C LYS A 145 26.04 -11.66 -10.44
N LYS A 146 26.21 -11.30 -9.17
CA LYS A 146 27.49 -11.54 -8.49
C LYS A 146 27.63 -13.05 -8.40
N GLU A 147 28.47 -13.61 -9.25
CA GLU A 147 28.97 -14.96 -9.08
C GLU A 147 29.98 -14.92 -7.93
N ASP A 148 29.71 -15.66 -6.86
CA ASP A 148 30.64 -15.83 -5.75
C ASP A 148 31.90 -16.53 -6.28
N THR A 149 32.96 -15.76 -6.54
CA THR A 149 34.30 -16.30 -6.76
C THR A 149 34.87 -16.76 -5.43
N GLU A 150 34.50 -17.95 -4.99
CA GLU A 150 35.28 -18.73 -4.05
C GLU A 150 35.73 -20.01 -4.75
N LYS A 151 36.91 -19.97 -5.39
CA LYS A 151 37.65 -21.18 -5.75
C LYS A 151 39.14 -21.04 -5.46
N VAL A 152 39.52 -21.70 -4.36
CA VAL A 152 40.63 -22.67 -4.24
C VAL A 152 42.04 -22.14 -4.49
N GLY A 153 42.78 -21.97 -3.39
CA GLY A 153 44.23 -22.01 -3.37
C GLY A 153 44.72 -22.86 -2.19
N ALA A 154 45.01 -24.14 -2.42
CA ALA A 154 45.87 -24.96 -1.56
C ALA A 154 46.53 -26.10 -2.38
N PRO A 155 47.81 -26.45 -2.16
CA PRO A 155 48.67 -27.19 -3.09
C PRO A 155 48.61 -28.73 -2.93
N PRO A 156 49.21 -29.54 -3.84
CA PRO A 156 48.80 -30.92 -4.09
C PRO A 156 49.45 -31.98 -3.18
N HIS A 157 48.72 -33.09 -3.04
CA HIS A 157 48.97 -34.26 -2.21
C HIS A 157 50.20 -35.07 -2.66
N ARG A 158 51.05 -35.51 -1.70
CA ARG A 158 52.09 -36.53 -1.90
C ARG A 158 51.56 -37.88 -1.38
N SER A 159 51.75 -38.94 -2.16
CA SER A 159 51.37 -40.33 -1.87
C SER A 159 52.24 -40.94 -0.77
N GLY A 160 51.64 -41.79 0.07
CA GLY A 160 52.35 -42.59 1.08
C GLY A 160 51.41 -43.53 1.83
N SER A 161 51.68 -44.82 1.72
CA SER A 161 50.97 -46.01 2.22
C SER A 161 50.95 -46.17 3.75
N GLY A 162 49.88 -46.76 4.29
CA GLY A 162 49.89 -47.40 5.61
C GLY A 162 48.52 -47.57 6.28
N LEU A 163 47.92 -48.76 6.17
CA LEU A 163 47.01 -49.34 7.17
C LEU A 163 47.87 -50.02 8.27
N PRO A 164 47.42 -50.18 9.54
CA PRO A 164 46.14 -50.82 9.86
C PRO A 164 45.37 -50.36 11.12
N ALA A 165 44.09 -50.79 11.14
CA ALA A 165 43.28 -51.33 12.23
C ALA A 165 43.21 -50.64 13.62
N GLY A 166 41.96 -50.43 14.10
CA GLY A 166 41.63 -50.71 15.50
C GLY A 166 40.61 -49.80 16.21
N VAL A 167 39.33 -50.20 16.17
CA VAL A 167 38.33 -50.28 17.27
C VAL A 167 37.93 -49.03 18.09
N GLY A 168 36.60 -48.77 18.07
CA GLY A 168 35.78 -48.21 19.18
C GLY A 168 35.70 -46.67 19.19
N GLY A 169 34.56 -45.99 19.26
CA GLY A 169 33.18 -46.33 19.60
C GLY A 169 32.59 -45.14 20.38
N GLN A 170 31.31 -44.80 20.12
CA GLN A 170 30.44 -43.87 20.88
C GLN A 170 30.64 -42.36 20.55
N THR A 171 29.64 -41.50 20.31
CA THR A 171 28.17 -41.53 20.52
C THR A 171 27.52 -40.30 19.83
N LEU A 172 26.32 -40.51 19.24
CA LEU A 172 25.08 -39.67 19.19
C LEU A 172 25.23 -38.13 19.13
N GLN A 173 24.62 -37.39 18.19
CA GLN A 173 23.20 -37.33 17.82
C GLN A 173 23.05 -36.74 16.40
N ALA A 174 22.28 -37.40 15.54
CA ALA A 174 21.79 -36.86 14.27
C ALA A 174 20.33 -36.42 14.45
N TRP A 175 20.01 -35.16 14.15
CA TRP A 175 18.62 -34.72 13.95
C TRP A 175 18.24 -35.00 12.51
N THR A 176 17.50 -36.09 12.31
CA THR A 176 16.91 -36.47 11.02
C THR A 176 15.72 -35.56 10.70
N TRP A 177 15.81 -34.84 9.58
CA TRP A 177 14.67 -34.32 8.83
C TRP A 177 13.91 -35.50 8.22
N VAL A 178 12.62 -35.65 8.53
CA VAL A 178 11.70 -36.53 7.79
C VAL A 178 10.89 -35.66 6.83
N ALA A 179 11.11 -35.90 5.54
CA ALA A 179 10.29 -35.41 4.44
C ALA A 179 9.03 -36.26 4.27
N GLY A 180 7.91 -35.65 3.87
CA GLY A 180 6.71 -36.36 3.40
C GLY A 180 5.70 -35.41 2.74
N PRO A 181 4.94 -35.85 1.70
CA PRO A 181 4.64 -35.01 0.54
C PRO A 181 3.14 -34.79 0.22
N ARG A 182 2.87 -33.72 -0.55
CA ARG A 182 1.83 -33.59 -1.61
C ARG A 182 0.42 -34.15 -1.30
N GLN A 183 -0.57 -33.27 -1.10
CA GLN A 183 -1.90 -33.43 -1.69
C GLN A 183 -2.53 -32.06 -1.98
N MET A 184 -3.09 -31.95 -3.19
CA MET A 184 -3.91 -30.83 -3.62
C MET A 184 -5.27 -30.86 -2.91
N PHE A 185 -5.80 -29.73 -2.47
CA PHE A 185 -7.25 -29.49 -2.48
C PHE A 185 -7.53 -28.00 -2.62
N THR A 186 -8.14 -27.67 -3.74
CA THR A 186 -8.79 -26.40 -4.06
C THR A 186 -9.96 -26.17 -3.10
N SER A 187 -9.95 -25.07 -2.34
CA SER A 187 -11.15 -24.60 -1.63
C SER A 187 -11.81 -23.50 -2.47
N ALA A 188 -12.83 -23.92 -3.20
CA ALA A 188 -13.80 -23.05 -3.85
C ALA A 188 -15.08 -23.01 -3.01
N MET A 189 -15.81 -21.90 -3.15
CA MET A 189 -17.18 -21.61 -2.71
C MET A 189 -17.37 -21.14 -1.26
N PHE A 190 -17.85 -19.91 -1.11
CA PHE A 190 -19.31 -19.73 -1.00
C PHE A 190 -19.72 -18.30 -1.44
N VAL A 191 -20.41 -18.24 -2.58
CA VAL A 191 -21.22 -17.10 -3.02
C VAL A 191 -22.66 -17.50 -2.72
N VAL A 192 -23.35 -16.75 -1.86
CA VAL A 192 -24.78 -16.91 -1.63
C VAL A 192 -25.50 -15.94 -2.56
N THR A 193 -26.05 -16.47 -3.65
CA THR A 193 -27.01 -15.79 -4.51
C THR A 193 -28.39 -16.33 -4.16
N VAL A 194 -29.27 -15.50 -3.61
CA VAL A 194 -30.69 -15.84 -3.42
C VAL A 194 -31.44 -15.39 -4.68
N THR A 195 -31.92 -16.35 -5.46
CA THR A 195 -32.93 -16.16 -6.51
C THR A 195 -34.24 -16.77 -6.03
N MET A 196 -35.25 -15.93 -5.77
CA MET A 196 -36.61 -16.38 -5.45
C MET A 196 -37.32 -16.83 -6.73
N LYS A 197 -37.78 -18.08 -6.71
CA LYS A 197 -38.64 -18.71 -7.73
C LYS A 197 -40.09 -18.66 -7.23
N VAL A 198 -40.93 -17.96 -7.98
CA VAL A 198 -42.41 -17.94 -7.86
C VAL A 198 -42.99 -19.28 -8.34
N PRO A 199 -44.01 -19.83 -7.68
CA PRO A 199 -44.98 -20.74 -8.29
C PRO A 199 -46.40 -20.15 -8.36
N SER A 200 -47.16 -20.69 -9.33
CA SER A 200 -48.50 -20.35 -9.83
C SER A 200 -49.60 -20.03 -8.83
#